data_AF-A0A9P0LKR4-F1
#
_entry.id   AF-A0A9P0LKR4-F1
#
_cell.length_a   1.000
_cell.length_b   1.000
_cell.length_c   1.000
_cell.angle_alpha   90.00
_cell.angle_beta   90.00
_cell.angle_gamma   90.00
#
_symmetry.space_group_name_H-M   'P 1'
#
loop_
_entity.id
_entity.type
_entity.pdbx_description
1 polymer ?
#
loop_
_entity_poly.entity_id
_entity_poly.type
_entity_poly.pdbx_seq_one_letter_code
_entity_poly.pdbx_strand_id
1 'polypeptide(L)'
;MKQNIGRGEFSQFPNLSQTSCQEDDVSTYVQHLNALYSDFESRFEDILTVVVTPWIINPYEELTELSTNEEFKVQFKNGNQHFWLQNNIPVTYPVLWNIARKFLI
;
A
#
# COMPACT_ATOMS: atom_id res chain seq x y z
N MET A 1 -39.26 22.51 11.01
CA MET A 1 -39.61 21.22 11.66
C MET A 1 -38.32 20.48 11.93
N LYS A 2 -37.88 20.40 13.20
CA LYS A 2 -36.76 19.53 13.60
C LYS A 2 -37.39 18.17 13.91
N GLN A 3 -37.24 17.20 13.00
CA GLN A 3 -37.62 15.82 13.27
C GLN A 3 -36.39 15.08 13.83
N ASN A 4 -36.66 14.30 14.87
CA ASN A 4 -35.70 13.98 15.92
C ASN A 4 -34.88 12.76 15.50
N ILE A 5 -33.62 12.98 15.10
CA ILE A 5 -32.66 11.91 14.80
C ILE A 5 -32.59 10.89 15.96
N GLY A 6 -32.68 11.36 17.21
CA GLY A 6 -32.73 10.50 18.41
C GLY A 6 -34.03 9.70 18.60
N ARG A 7 -34.95 9.70 17.62
CA ARG A 7 -36.13 8.81 17.58
C ARG A 7 -36.08 7.81 16.41
N GLY A 8 -34.97 7.77 15.66
CA GLY A 8 -34.82 6.88 14.51
C GLY A 8 -35.65 7.27 13.29
N GLU A 9 -36.16 8.52 13.23
CA GLU A 9 -36.93 9.01 12.09
C GLU A 9 -36.01 9.57 11.00
N PHE A 10 -35.81 8.80 9.92
CA PHE A 10 -34.93 9.15 8.80
C PHE A 10 -35.68 9.53 7.51
N SER A 11 -36.95 9.92 7.62
CA SER A 11 -37.82 10.30 6.49
C SER A 11 -37.22 11.40 5.60
N GLN A 12 -36.37 12.27 6.16
CA GLN A 12 -35.67 13.34 5.46
C GLN A 12 -34.51 12.85 4.56
N PHE A 13 -34.05 11.61 4.74
CA PHE A 13 -32.96 11.02 4.00
C PHE A 13 -33.50 9.93 3.07
N PRO A 14 -33.59 10.15 1.74
CA PRO A 14 -34.22 9.20 0.81
C PRO A 14 -33.66 7.78 0.92
N ASN A 15 -32.34 7.65 1.09
CA ASN A 15 -31.65 6.37 1.22
C ASN A 15 -31.84 5.69 2.58
N LEU A 16 -32.13 6.46 3.63
CA LEU A 16 -32.31 5.95 4.99
C LEU A 16 -33.79 5.80 5.37
N SER A 17 -34.69 6.39 4.60
CA SER A 17 -36.14 6.36 4.83
C SER A 17 -36.74 4.95 4.76
N GLN A 18 -36.08 4.04 4.05
CA GLN A 18 -36.50 2.64 3.86
C GLN A 18 -35.74 1.66 4.76
N THR A 19 -34.71 2.12 5.47
CA THR A 19 -33.89 1.27 6.34
C THR A 19 -34.47 1.33 7.75
N SER A 20 -35.16 0.26 8.17
CA SER A 20 -35.44 0.05 9.59
C SER A 20 -34.14 -0.40 10.25
N CYS A 21 -33.42 0.51 10.87
CA CYS A 21 -32.20 0.20 11.62
C CYS A 21 -32.47 0.50 13.09
N GLN A 22 -32.54 -0.54 13.92
CA GLN A 22 -32.62 -0.34 15.37
C GLN A 22 -31.25 0.13 15.87
N GLU A 23 -31.20 0.98 16.90
CA GLU A 23 -29.91 1.39 17.48
C GLU A 23 -29.08 0.18 17.94
N ASP A 24 -29.75 -0.88 18.39
CA ASP A 24 -29.14 -2.16 18.76
C ASP A 24 -28.44 -2.84 17.57
N ASP A 25 -28.99 -2.73 16.35
CA ASP A 25 -28.39 -3.28 15.14
C ASP A 25 -27.11 -2.53 14.76
N VAL A 26 -27.13 -1.19 14.91
CA VAL A 26 -25.95 -0.34 14.67
C VAL A 26 -24.85 -0.64 15.67
N SER A 27 -25.20 -0.75 16.96
CA SER A 27 -24.27 -1.10 18.02
C SER A 27 -23.62 -2.46 17.77
N THR A 28 -24.42 -3.47 17.42
CA THR A 28 -23.95 -4.81 17.09
C THR A 28 -23.00 -4.79 15.89
N TYR A 29 -23.34 -4.03 14.84
CA TYR A 29 -22.48 -3.90 13.66
C TYR A 29 -21.12 -3.25 13.99
N VAL A 30 -21.13 -2.18 14.79
CA VAL A 30 -19.90 -1.52 15.26
C VAL A 30 -19.03 -2.48 16.09
N GLN A 31 -19.65 -3.29 16.96
CA GLN A 31 -18.93 -4.30 17.73
C GLN A 31 -18.25 -5.34 16.82
N HIS A 32 -18.95 -5.82 15.79
CA HIS A 32 -18.37 -6.76 14.83
C HIS A 32 -17.21 -6.14 14.04
N LEU A 33 -17.32 -4.88 13.61
CA LEU A 33 -16.22 -4.18 12.94
C LEU A 33 -15.00 -4.05 13.85
N ASN A 34 -15.20 -3.70 15.13
CA ASN A 34 -14.11 -3.60 16.09
C ASN A 34 -13.45 -4.96 16.36
N ALA A 35 -14.25 -6.02 16.46
CA ALA A 35 -13.74 -7.39 16.62
C ALA A 35 -12.93 -7.83 15.40
N LEU A 36 -13.41 -7.55 14.18
CA LEU A 36 -12.70 -7.84 12.94
C LEU A 36 -11.39 -7.06 12.84
N TYR A 37 -11.40 -5.78 13.21
CA TYR A 37 -10.22 -4.94 13.23
C TYR A 37 -9.16 -5.49 14.20
N SER A 38 -9.58 -5.85 15.43
CA SER A 38 -8.70 -6.43 16.44
C SER A 38 -8.13 -7.78 16.02
N ASP A 39 -8.95 -8.64 15.39
CA ASP A 39 -8.51 -9.92 14.82
C ASP A 39 -7.47 -9.70 13.72
N PHE A 40 -7.70 -8.72 12.84
CA PHE A 40 -6.75 -8.38 11.77
C PHE A 40 -5.42 -7.88 12.34
N GLU A 41 -5.44 -6.94 13.29
CA GLU A 41 -4.21 -6.46 13.94
C GLU A 41 -3.45 -7.58 14.63
N SER A 42 -4.14 -8.46 15.35
CA SER A 42 -3.49 -9.58 16.05
C SER A 42 -2.93 -10.62 15.09
N ARG A 43 -3.66 -10.98 14.03
CA ARG A 43 -3.25 -12.03 13.10
C ARG A 43 -2.11 -11.62 12.18
N PHE A 44 -1.96 -10.32 11.94
CA PHE A 44 -0.92 -9.76 11.08
C PHE A 44 0.07 -8.89 11.87
N GLU A 45 0.10 -9.00 13.20
CA GLU A 45 1.01 -8.22 14.06
C GLU A 45 2.46 -8.41 13.60
N ASP A 46 2.85 -9.64 13.27
CA ASP A 46 4.17 -9.98 12.78
C ASP A 46 4.53 -9.21 11.49
N ILE A 47 3.61 -9.14 10.53
CA ILE A 47 3.76 -8.42 9.26
C ILE A 47 3.75 -6.91 9.48
N LEU A 48 2.82 -6.40 10.30
CA LEU A 48 2.66 -4.98 10.60
C LEU A 48 3.85 -4.43 11.39
N THR A 49 4.50 -5.25 12.21
CA THR A 49 5.67 -4.89 13.02
C THR A 49 7.01 -5.20 12.34
N VAL A 50 7.01 -5.74 11.11
CA VAL A 50 8.25 -5.95 10.36
C VAL A 50 8.96 -4.61 10.17
N VAL A 51 10.12 -4.48 10.81
CA VAL A 51 11.07 -3.43 10.50
C VAL A 51 11.77 -3.83 9.20
N VAL A 52 11.30 -3.28 8.09
CA VAL A 52 11.98 -3.45 6.81
C VAL A 52 13.32 -2.74 6.90
N THR A 53 14.39 -3.53 6.89
CA THR A 53 15.74 -2.99 6.99
C THR A 53 16.10 -2.12 5.79
N PRO A 54 16.90 -1.05 5.95
CA PRO A 54 17.25 -0.15 4.86
C PRO A 54 17.89 -0.83 3.64
N TRP A 55 18.58 -1.96 3.83
CA TRP A 55 19.16 -2.73 2.72
C TRP A 55 18.12 -3.42 1.83
N ILE A 56 16.87 -3.55 2.28
CA ILE A 56 15.71 -4.04 1.49
C ILE A 56 14.96 -2.85 0.86
N ILE A 57 14.78 -1.75 1.58
CA ILE A 57 14.05 -0.55 1.10
C ILE A 57 14.81 0.12 -0.04
N ASN A 58 16.10 0.41 0.15
CA ASN A 58 16.88 1.17 -0.83
C ASN A 58 16.92 0.53 -2.23
N PRO A 59 17.17 -0.78 -2.39
CA PRO A 59 17.13 -1.38 -3.73
C PRO A 59 15.70 -1.38 -4.30
N TYR A 60 14.66 -1.47 -3.47
CA TYR A 60 13.29 -1.45 -3.94
C TYR A 60 12.88 -0.07 -4.49
N GLU A 61 13.30 1.02 -3.84
CA GLU A 61 13.07 2.38 -4.34
C GLU A 61 13.79 2.63 -5.66
N GLU A 62 15.10 2.31 -5.74
CA GLU A 62 15.87 2.42 -6.98
C GLU A 62 15.27 1.54 -8.10
N LEU A 63 14.80 0.33 -7.77
CA LEU A 63 14.15 -0.57 -8.74
C LEU A 63 12.83 0.00 -9.23
N THR A 64 12.03 0.57 -8.34
CA THR A 64 10.74 1.15 -8.67
C THR A 64 10.93 2.30 -9.65
N GLU A 65 11.84 3.22 -9.34
CA GLU A 65 12.18 4.35 -10.21
C GLU A 65 12.65 3.86 -11.60
N LEU A 66 13.61 2.95 -11.62
CA LEU A 66 14.16 2.38 -12.85
C LEU A 66 13.11 1.60 -13.66
N SER A 67 12.16 0.93 -12.98
CA SER A 67 11.06 0.20 -13.62
C SER A 67 9.97 1.11 -14.19
N THR A 68 9.84 2.34 -13.69
CA THR A 68 8.88 3.33 -14.22
C THR A 68 9.44 4.13 -15.40
N ASN A 69 10.76 4.12 -15.57
CA ASN A 69 11.43 4.80 -16.68
C ASN A 69 11.29 4.01 -18.00
N GLU A 70 10.50 4.54 -18.93
CA GLU A 70 10.27 3.91 -20.24
C GLU A 70 11.52 3.86 -21.13
N GLU A 71 12.41 4.85 -21.01
CA GLU A 71 13.67 4.89 -21.74
C GLU A 71 14.57 3.73 -21.32
N PHE A 72 14.66 3.46 -20.01
CA PHE A 72 15.43 2.33 -19.50
C PHE A 72 14.82 0.99 -19.91
N LYS A 73 13.49 0.84 -19.97
CA LYS A 73 12.87 -0.39 -20.51
C LYS A 73 13.34 -0.73 -21.93
N VAL A 74 13.56 0.28 -22.77
CA VAL A 74 14.08 0.08 -24.13
C VAL A 74 15.57 -0.28 -24.09
N GLN A 75 16.35 0.37 -23.24
CA GLN A 75 17.79 0.06 -23.09
C GLN A 75 18.04 -1.36 -22.55
N PHE A 76 17.23 -1.84 -21.61
CA PHE A 76 17.29 -3.23 -21.12
C PHE A 76 17.04 -4.24 -22.25
N LYS A 77 16.06 -3.99 -23.13
CA LYS A 77 15.79 -4.85 -24.29
C LYS A 77 16.98 -4.93 -25.27
N ASN A 78 17.79 -3.88 -25.34
CA ASN A 78 18.93 -3.78 -26.25
C ASN A 78 20.23 -4.36 -25.66
N GLY A 79 20.20 -4.84 -24.42
CA GLY A 79 21.33 -5.53 -23.78
C GLY A 79 21.56 -5.08 -22.34
N ASN A 80 21.21 -5.96 -21.39
CA ASN A 80 21.30 -5.68 -19.96
C ASN A 80 22.70 -5.27 -19.49
N GLN A 81 23.76 -5.89 -20.03
CA GLN A 81 25.13 -5.59 -19.60
C GLN A 81 25.58 -4.17 -19.96
N HIS A 82 25.24 -3.69 -21.16
CA HIS A 82 25.62 -2.36 -21.61
C HIS A 82 24.93 -1.26 -20.79
N PHE A 83 23.69 -1.50 -20.36
CA PHE A 83 22.97 -0.62 -19.45
C PHE A 83 23.72 -0.44 -18.12
N TRP A 84 24.07 -1.53 -17.44
CA TRP A 84 24.71 -1.47 -16.13
C TRP A 84 26.12 -0.84 -16.17
N LEU A 85 26.83 -0.93 -17.29
CA LEU A 85 28.18 -0.39 -17.45
C LEU A 85 28.23 1.12 -17.78
N GLN A 86 27.09 1.82 -17.86
CA GLN A 86 27.07 3.25 -18.09
C GLN A 86 27.61 4.03 -16.88
N ASN A 87 28.37 5.11 -17.13
CA ASN A 87 29.07 5.89 -16.10
C ASN A 87 28.14 6.56 -15.06
N ASN A 88 26.88 6.81 -15.41
CA ASN A 88 25.89 7.42 -14.53
C ASN A 88 25.27 6.41 -13.54
N ILE A 89 25.17 5.12 -13.90
CA ILE A 89 24.47 4.10 -13.09
C ILE A 89 25.06 3.93 -11.68
N PRO A 90 26.39 3.89 -11.47
CA PRO A 90 26.98 3.82 -10.13
C PRO A 90 26.64 5.01 -9.22
N VAL A 91 26.25 6.16 -9.80
CA VAL A 91 25.94 7.40 -9.08
C VAL A 91 24.44 7.55 -8.87
N THR A 92 23.64 7.23 -9.90
CA THR A 92 22.18 7.36 -9.87
C THR A 92 21.51 6.20 -9.12
N TYR A 93 22.03 4.98 -9.26
CA TYR A 93 21.49 3.76 -8.63
C TYR A 93 22.62 2.99 -7.91
N PRO A 94 23.26 3.59 -6.89
CA PRO A 94 24.43 3.03 -6.23
C PRO A 94 24.16 1.67 -5.58
N VAL A 95 22.95 1.44 -5.06
CA VAL A 95 22.62 0.17 -4.39
C VAL A 95 22.41 -0.94 -5.42
N LEU A 96 21.66 -0.67 -6.50
CA LEU A 96 21.49 -1.62 -7.59
C LEU A 96 22.78 -1.90 -8.33
N TRP A 97 23.62 -0.88 -8.56
CA TRP A 97 24.95 -1.07 -9.12
C TRP A 97 25.80 -2.00 -8.27
N ASN A 98 25.78 -1.86 -6.94
CA ASN A 98 26.53 -2.74 -6.02
C ASN A 98 26.07 -4.20 -6.07
N ILE A 99 24.82 -4.45 -6.45
CA ILE A 99 24.30 -5.80 -6.68
C ILE A 99 24.72 -6.28 -8.07
N ALA A 100 24.43 -5.49 -9.11
CA ALA A 100 24.69 -5.84 -10.51
C ALA A 100 26.17 -6.10 -10.78
N ARG A 101 27.08 -5.30 -10.21
CA ARG A 101 28.53 -5.45 -10.39
C ARG A 101 29.05 -6.82 -9.96
N LYS A 102 28.42 -7.48 -8.98
CA LYS A 102 28.82 -8.83 -8.51
C LYS A 102 28.58 -9.91 -9.56
N PHE A 103 27.73 -9.64 -10.55
CA PHE A 103 27.40 -10.56 -11.64
C PHE A 103 28.07 -10.17 -12.96
N LEU A 104 28.57 -8.94 -13.07
CA LEU A 104 29.13 -8.36 -14.29
C LEU A 104 30.67 -8.30 -14.29
N ILE A 105 31.29 -8.29 -13.11
CA ILE A 105 32.73 -8.17 -12.86
C ILE A 105 33.15 -9.29 -11.91
#